data_AF-A0A974PAC0-F1
#
_entry.id   AF-A0A974PAC0-F1
#
_cell.length_a   1.000
_cell.length_b   1.000
_cell.length_c   1.000
_cell.angle_alpha   90.00
_cell.angle_beta   90.00
_cell.angle_gamma   90.00
#
_symmetry.space_group_name_H-M   'P 1'
#
loop_
_entity.id
_entity.type
_entity.pdbx_description
1 polymer ?
#
loop_
_entity_poly.entity_id
_entity_poly.type
_entity_poly.pdbx_seq_one_letter_code
_entity_poly.pdbx_strand_id
1 'polypeptide(L)'
;MLRLMKIEWQRNHLAGYLIKAVVCTVIIFGLAAGMALMSNAQGEPMFADFTAFMSLANIFIRITFVVFSGIIISRLVIEEYKNKTIQLLFSYPLPRKKLIQAKLLLVLGFCFSSVVISTVCIEIMTVMLNPAVHFFETPAPWGEVLAAVPAVLTASAMTAGLSLIPLFFGMRKKSTATTITSSVIIGTLLNATVSDGSSSVSMFQLIGVPIVFCVLGVAVAYLSYRNIDRKDVA
;
A
#
# COMPACT_ATOMS: atom_id res chain seq x y z
N MET A 1 -3.46 -5.05 -23.00
CA MET A 1 -2.85 -4.73 -21.70
C MET A 1 -2.78 -5.96 -20.79
N LEU A 2 -3.90 -6.67 -20.53
CA LEU A 2 -3.92 -7.83 -19.62
C LEU A 2 -2.95 -8.98 -19.98
N ARG A 3 -2.74 -9.28 -21.27
CA ARG A 3 -1.72 -10.25 -21.71
C ARG A 3 -0.28 -9.82 -21.37
N LEU A 4 0.04 -8.53 -21.46
CA LEU A 4 1.36 -8.00 -21.07
C LEU A 4 1.56 -8.07 -19.57
N MET A 5 0.54 -7.69 -18.78
CA MET A 5 0.59 -7.81 -17.32
C MET A 5 0.77 -9.25 -16.87
N LYS A 6 0.11 -10.22 -17.53
CA LYS A 6 0.27 -11.66 -17.23
C LYS A 6 1.69 -12.14 -17.52
N ILE A 7 2.30 -11.68 -18.62
CA ILE A 7 3.68 -12.02 -18.97
C ILE A 7 4.66 -11.42 -17.96
N GLU A 8 4.47 -10.16 -17.56
CA GLU A 8 5.30 -9.52 -16.51
C GLU A 8 5.14 -10.18 -15.14
N TRP A 9 3.92 -10.62 -14.81
CA TRP A 9 3.63 -11.35 -13.58
C TRP A 9 4.43 -12.65 -13.47
N GLN A 10 4.46 -13.44 -14.54
CA GLN A 10 5.20 -14.70 -14.59
C GLN A 10 6.71 -14.47 -14.69
N ARG A 11 7.14 -13.45 -15.46
CA ARG A 11 8.56 -13.15 -15.69
C ARG A 11 9.27 -12.64 -14.44
N ASN A 12 8.58 -11.91 -13.56
CA ASN A 12 9.19 -11.30 -12.38
C ASN A 12 8.93 -12.08 -11.07
N HIS A 13 8.45 -13.34 -11.15
CA HIS A 13 8.13 -14.17 -9.98
C HIS A 13 7.33 -13.43 -8.89
N LEU A 14 6.35 -12.61 -9.30
CA LEU A 14 5.56 -11.78 -8.39
C LEU A 14 4.75 -12.61 -7.36
N ALA A 15 4.55 -13.90 -7.62
CA ALA A 15 4.00 -14.86 -6.66
C ALA A 15 4.81 -14.95 -5.34
N GLY A 16 6.13 -14.81 -5.40
CA GLY A 16 6.97 -14.78 -4.19
C GLY A 16 6.73 -13.53 -3.33
N TYR A 17 6.34 -12.41 -3.94
CA TYR A 17 5.96 -11.20 -3.23
C TYR A 17 4.57 -11.31 -2.60
N LEU A 18 3.64 -12.05 -3.21
CA LEU A 18 2.35 -12.36 -2.57
C LEU A 18 2.54 -13.17 -1.28
N ILE A 19 3.42 -14.17 -1.27
CA ILE A 19 3.70 -14.95 -0.05
C ILE A 19 4.25 -14.02 1.04
N LYS A 20 5.19 -13.13 0.69
CA LYS A 20 5.72 -12.13 1.63
C LYS A 20 4.66 -11.16 2.14
N ALA A 21 3.74 -10.72 1.28
CA ALA A 21 2.61 -9.87 1.64
C ALA A 21 1.67 -10.57 2.64
N VAL A 22 1.37 -11.85 2.43
CA VAL A 22 0.55 -12.65 3.37
C VAL A 22 1.25 -12.79 4.72
N VAL A 23 2.54 -13.14 4.73
CA VAL A 23 3.34 -13.24 5.97
C VAL A 23 3.34 -11.90 6.73
N CYS A 24 3.54 -10.77 6.03
CA CYS A 24 3.46 -9.45 6.67
C CYS A 24 2.07 -9.17 7.24
N THR A 25 0.99 -9.58 6.58
CA THR A 25 -0.37 -9.41 7.10
C THR A 25 -0.56 -10.17 8.41
N VAL A 26 -0.09 -11.42 8.48
CA VAL A 26 -0.15 -12.24 9.69
C VAL A 26 0.66 -11.62 10.83
N ILE A 27 1.85 -11.07 10.53
CA ILE A 27 2.68 -10.38 11.52
C ILE A 27 1.99 -9.11 12.05
N ILE A 28 1.40 -8.30 11.17
CA ILE A 28 0.66 -7.09 11.58
C ILE A 28 -0.51 -7.47 12.48
N PHE A 29 -1.26 -8.52 12.12
CA PHE A 29 -2.35 -9.02 12.95
C PHE A 29 -1.85 -9.49 14.31
N GLY A 30 -0.78 -10.30 14.35
CA GLY A 30 -0.21 -10.80 15.59
C GLY A 30 0.32 -9.68 16.49
N LEU A 31 0.91 -8.64 15.91
CA LEU A 31 1.40 -7.47 16.66
C LEU A 31 0.24 -6.64 17.22
N ALA A 32 -0.79 -6.37 16.42
CA ALA A 32 -1.98 -5.64 16.88
C ALA A 32 -2.73 -6.43 17.97
N ALA A 33 -2.96 -7.73 17.75
CA ALA A 33 -3.59 -8.61 18.72
C ALA A 33 -2.75 -8.75 20.01
N GLY A 34 -1.42 -8.85 19.89
CA GLY A 34 -0.52 -8.90 21.04
C GLY A 34 -0.58 -7.64 21.89
N MET A 35 -0.66 -6.45 21.27
CA MET A 35 -0.84 -5.18 21.99
C MET A 35 -2.16 -5.16 22.76
N ALA A 36 -3.26 -5.59 22.13
CA ALA A 36 -4.57 -5.61 22.80
C ALA A 36 -4.63 -6.62 23.96
N LEU A 37 -4.05 -7.82 23.79
CA LEU A 37 -3.94 -8.83 24.84
C LEU A 37 -3.12 -8.37 26.05
N MET A 38 -1.95 -7.78 25.79
CA MET A 38 -1.04 -7.32 26.85
C MET A 38 -1.65 -6.17 27.66
N SER A 39 -2.43 -5.32 27.00
CA SER A 39 -3.16 -4.24 27.64
C SER A 39 -4.32 -4.74 28.51
N ASN A 40 -5.13 -5.69 28.02
CA ASN A 40 -6.17 -6.32 28.83
C ASN A 40 -5.60 -7.03 30.07
N ALA A 41 -4.42 -7.65 29.96
CA ALA A 41 -3.73 -8.27 31.09
C ALA A 41 -3.25 -7.27 32.16
N GLN A 42 -3.06 -5.99 31.81
CA GLN A 42 -2.63 -4.93 32.73
C GLN A 42 -3.81 -4.19 33.38
N GLY A 43 -5.06 -4.53 33.03
CA GLY A 43 -6.27 -3.95 33.63
C GLY A 43 -6.67 -2.58 33.08
N GLU A 44 -5.92 -2.03 32.11
CA GLU A 44 -6.29 -0.83 31.37
C GLU A 44 -6.44 -1.18 29.88
N PRO A 45 -7.67 -1.40 29.36
CA PRO A 45 -7.89 -1.67 27.95
C PRO A 45 -7.49 -0.45 27.11
N MET A 46 -6.44 -0.61 26.31
CA MET A 46 -5.81 0.39 25.44
C MET A 46 -6.72 0.72 24.25
N PHE A 47 -7.61 -0.21 23.91
CA PHE A 47 -8.60 -0.04 22.87
C PHE A 47 -9.98 -0.18 23.52
N ALA A 48 -10.75 0.90 23.55
CA ALA A 48 -12.12 0.89 24.07
C ALA A 48 -13.10 0.23 23.09
N ASP A 49 -12.84 0.37 21.78
CA ASP A 49 -13.76 -0.05 20.71
C ASP A 49 -13.06 -0.80 19.57
N PHE A 50 -13.84 -1.62 18.86
CA PHE A 50 -13.44 -2.29 17.61
C PHE A 50 -12.88 -1.31 16.57
N THR A 51 -13.43 -0.10 16.50
CA THR A 51 -13.02 0.96 15.58
C THR A 51 -11.60 1.45 15.86
N ALA A 52 -11.21 1.55 17.13
CA ALA A 52 -9.87 2.00 17.53
C ALA A 52 -8.80 0.97 17.14
N PHE A 53 -9.08 -0.31 17.33
CA PHE A 53 -8.21 -1.40 16.91
C PHE A 53 -8.10 -1.50 15.39
N MET A 54 -9.23 -1.41 14.68
CA MET A 54 -9.24 -1.37 13.22
C MET A 54 -8.49 -0.16 12.67
N SER A 55 -8.56 1.01 13.32
CA SER A 55 -7.82 2.19 12.92
C SER A 55 -6.31 1.96 12.97
N LEU A 56 -5.80 1.40 14.08
CA LEU A 56 -4.38 1.08 14.23
C LEU A 56 -3.92 0.02 13.21
N ALA A 57 -4.68 -1.05 13.05
CA ALA A 57 -4.38 -2.10 12.07
C ALA A 57 -4.34 -1.54 10.64
N ASN A 58 -5.29 -0.69 10.28
CA ASN A 58 -5.34 -0.03 8.98
C ASN A 58 -4.12 0.86 8.72
N ILE A 59 -3.62 1.57 9.73
CA ILE A 59 -2.38 2.36 9.63
C ILE A 59 -1.19 1.47 9.28
N PHE A 60 -1.00 0.37 10.01
CA PHE A 60 0.09 -0.57 9.74
C PHE A 60 -0.02 -1.20 8.35
N ILE A 61 -1.21 -1.68 7.96
CA ILE A 61 -1.49 -2.22 6.63
C ILE A 61 -1.04 -1.21 5.56
N ARG A 62 -1.52 0.04 5.64
CA ARG A 62 -1.24 1.06 4.63
C ARG A 62 0.25 1.37 4.51
N ILE A 63 0.95 1.57 5.63
CA ILE A 63 2.39 1.84 5.63
C ILE A 63 3.13 0.67 4.96
N THR A 64 2.88 -0.55 5.40
CA THR A 64 3.56 -1.74 4.88
C THR A 64 3.31 -1.95 3.40
N PHE A 65 2.06 -1.84 2.94
CA PHE A 65 1.75 -2.05 1.52
C PHE A 65 2.22 -0.92 0.60
N VAL A 66 2.27 0.33 1.09
CA VAL A 66 2.94 1.42 0.37
C VAL A 66 4.44 1.12 0.23
N VAL A 67 5.10 0.60 1.26
CA VAL A 67 6.52 0.21 1.15
C VAL A 67 6.71 -0.97 0.18
N PHE A 68 5.86 -2.00 0.24
CA PHE A 68 5.90 -3.12 -0.71
C PHE A 68 5.72 -2.68 -2.15
N SER A 69 4.77 -1.77 -2.41
CA SER A 69 4.56 -1.20 -3.74
C SER A 69 5.81 -0.47 -4.23
N GLY A 70 6.49 0.29 -3.36
CA GLY A 70 7.77 0.93 -3.66
C GLY A 70 8.89 -0.05 -4.03
N ILE A 71 8.97 -1.18 -3.32
CA ILE A 71 9.92 -2.26 -3.64
C ILE A 71 9.62 -2.85 -5.03
N ILE A 72 8.35 -3.10 -5.33
CA ILE A 72 7.91 -3.65 -6.62
C ILE A 72 8.20 -2.65 -7.75
N ILE A 73 7.91 -1.36 -7.57
CA ILE A 73 8.27 -0.29 -8.52
C ILE A 73 9.79 -0.26 -8.74
N SER A 74 10.55 -0.34 -7.66
CA SER A 74 12.01 -0.32 -7.73
C SER A 74 12.56 -1.48 -8.56
N ARG A 75 12.02 -2.69 -8.39
CA ARG A 75 12.43 -3.87 -9.15
C ARG A 75 11.95 -3.83 -10.60
N LEU A 76 10.66 -3.54 -10.83
CA LEU A 76 10.05 -3.61 -12.16
C LEU A 76 10.45 -2.45 -13.08
N VAL A 77 10.62 -1.25 -12.51
CA VAL A 77 10.91 -0.05 -13.29
C VAL A 77 12.39 0.29 -13.14
N ILE A 78 12.86 0.54 -11.92
CA ILE A 78 14.14 1.24 -11.71
C ILE A 78 15.36 0.35 -12.00
N GLU A 79 15.31 -0.95 -11.73
CA GLU A 79 16.40 -1.86 -12.09
C GLU A 79 16.61 -1.95 -13.61
N GLU A 80 15.53 -1.90 -14.40
CA GLU A 80 15.65 -1.84 -15.87
C GLU A 80 16.24 -0.52 -16.35
N TYR A 81 15.88 0.61 -15.72
CA TYR A 81 16.47 1.92 -15.99
C TYR A 81 17.95 2.00 -15.60
N LYS A 82 18.36 1.32 -14.52
CA LYS A 82 19.74 1.29 -14.02
C LYS A 82 20.63 0.39 -14.88
N ASN A 83 20.16 -0.79 -15.25
CA ASN A 83 20.97 -1.81 -15.94
C ASN A 83 21.06 -1.61 -17.46
N LYS A 84 20.61 -0.46 -18.00
CA LYS A 84 20.53 -0.16 -19.45
C LYS A 84 19.79 -1.22 -20.28
N THR A 85 19.08 -2.15 -19.65
CA THR A 85 18.26 -3.16 -20.32
C THR A 85 17.07 -2.54 -21.06
N ILE A 86 16.81 -1.24 -20.84
CA ILE A 86 15.97 -0.42 -21.72
C ILE A 86 16.44 -0.53 -23.18
N GLN A 87 17.74 -0.70 -23.47
CA GLN A 87 18.27 -0.93 -24.83
C GLN A 87 17.65 -2.17 -25.50
N LEU A 88 17.41 -3.25 -24.75
CA LEU A 88 16.68 -4.44 -25.24
C LEU A 88 15.18 -4.17 -25.47
N LEU A 89 14.63 -3.14 -24.82
CA LEU A 89 13.27 -2.64 -25.07
C LEU A 89 13.18 -1.87 -26.39
N PHE A 90 14.29 -1.31 -26.93
CA PHE A 90 14.30 -0.66 -28.26
C PHE A 90 14.19 -1.67 -29.41
N SER A 91 14.59 -2.92 -29.20
CA SER A 91 14.37 -4.01 -30.16
C SER A 91 12.91 -4.50 -30.16
N TYR A 92 12.10 -4.06 -29.19
CA TYR A 92 10.72 -4.48 -29.08
C TYR A 92 9.81 -3.56 -29.92
N PRO A 93 9.01 -4.09 -30.85
CA PRO A 93 8.18 -3.30 -31.76
C PRO A 93 6.94 -2.65 -31.08
N LEU A 94 6.91 -2.53 -29.75
CA LEU A 94 5.80 -1.93 -29.00
C LEU A 94 6.11 -0.50 -28.55
N PRO A 95 5.11 0.40 -28.52
CA PRO A 95 5.28 1.76 -28.02
C PRO A 95 5.62 1.77 -26.52
N ARG A 96 6.77 2.36 -26.15
CA ARG A 96 7.35 2.42 -24.79
C ARG A 96 6.35 2.89 -23.72
N LYS A 97 5.49 3.85 -24.09
CA LYS A 97 4.44 4.41 -23.23
C LYS A 97 3.46 3.33 -22.74
N LYS A 98 3.07 2.39 -23.60
CA LYS A 98 2.12 1.32 -23.24
C LYS A 98 2.74 0.28 -22.31
N LEU A 99 4.05 0.05 -22.41
CA LEU A 99 4.76 -0.92 -21.57
C LEU A 99 4.91 -0.40 -20.13
N ILE A 100 5.34 0.85 -19.97
CA ILE A 100 5.46 1.47 -18.64
C ILE A 100 4.08 1.68 -18.01
N GLN A 101 3.07 2.03 -18.80
CA GLN A 101 1.69 2.08 -18.31
C GLN A 101 1.23 0.71 -17.80
N ALA A 102 1.54 -0.39 -18.50
CA ALA A 102 1.18 -1.73 -18.05
C ALA A 102 1.86 -2.09 -16.71
N LYS A 103 3.14 -1.75 -16.54
CA LYS A 103 3.87 -1.94 -15.28
C LYS A 103 3.29 -1.16 -14.12
N LEU A 104 3.01 0.13 -14.32
CA LEU A 104 2.43 0.98 -13.28
C LEU A 104 1.03 0.49 -12.89
N LEU A 105 0.24 0.03 -13.86
CA LEU A 105 -1.09 -0.52 -13.60
C LEU A 105 -0.99 -1.88 -12.87
N LEU A 106 0.05 -2.67 -13.12
CA LEU A 106 0.33 -3.88 -12.36
C LEU A 106 0.65 -3.54 -10.90
N VAL A 107 1.53 -2.58 -10.64
CA VAL A 107 1.83 -2.15 -9.26
C VAL A 107 0.59 -1.61 -8.57
N LEU A 108 -0.19 -0.76 -9.24
CA LEU A 108 -1.41 -0.18 -8.69
C LEU A 108 -2.42 -1.27 -8.33
N GLY A 109 -2.67 -2.21 -9.25
CA GLY A 109 -3.55 -3.35 -9.02
C GLY A 109 -3.06 -4.25 -7.87
N PHE A 110 -1.75 -4.51 -7.81
CA PHE A 110 -1.14 -5.27 -6.71
C PHE A 110 -1.36 -4.56 -5.38
N CYS A 111 -1.00 -3.27 -5.28
CA CYS A 111 -1.17 -2.48 -4.06
C CYS A 111 -2.64 -2.43 -3.61
N PHE A 112 -3.56 -2.12 -4.53
CA PHE A 112 -4.99 -2.09 -4.25
C PHE A 112 -5.49 -3.44 -3.73
N SER A 113 -5.21 -4.53 -4.45
CA SER A 113 -5.66 -5.87 -4.06
C SER A 113 -5.08 -6.31 -2.73
N SER A 114 -3.79 -6.05 -2.47
CA SER A 114 -3.15 -6.42 -1.21
C SER A 114 -3.73 -5.64 -0.02
N VAL A 115 -3.95 -4.33 -0.15
CA VAL A 115 -4.55 -3.54 0.95
C VAL A 115 -5.98 -4.02 1.24
N VAL A 116 -6.79 -4.25 0.20
CA VAL A 116 -8.16 -4.77 0.38
C VAL A 116 -8.14 -6.15 1.06
N ILE A 117 -7.37 -7.09 0.54
CA ILE A 117 -7.30 -8.46 1.07
C ILE A 117 -6.82 -8.45 2.52
N SER A 118 -5.79 -7.67 2.85
CA SER A 118 -5.25 -7.62 4.21
C SER A 118 -6.21 -6.96 5.20
N THR A 119 -6.91 -5.90 4.79
CA THR A 119 -7.90 -5.24 5.66
C THR A 119 -9.06 -6.16 5.95
N VAL A 120 -9.64 -6.79 4.92
CA VAL A 120 -10.74 -7.76 5.06
C VAL A 120 -10.31 -8.98 5.89
N CYS A 121 -9.08 -9.47 5.67
CA CYS A 121 -8.55 -10.59 6.45
C CYS A 121 -8.45 -10.24 7.95
N ILE A 122 -7.93 -9.06 8.29
CA ILE A 122 -7.83 -8.61 9.68
C ILE A 122 -9.21 -8.38 10.30
N GLU A 123 -10.17 -7.80 9.58
CA GLU A 123 -11.55 -7.65 10.05
C GLU A 123 -12.18 -9.01 10.39
N ILE A 124 -12.11 -9.99 9.47
CA ILE A 124 -12.64 -11.34 9.68
C ILE A 124 -11.96 -12.03 10.85
N MET A 125 -10.63 -11.97 10.93
CA MET A 125 -9.90 -12.61 12.03
C MET A 125 -10.25 -11.97 13.38
N THR A 126 -10.43 -10.65 13.43
CA THR A 126 -10.82 -9.96 14.66
C THR A 126 -12.22 -10.35 15.12
N VAL A 127 -13.20 -10.42 14.21
CA VAL A 127 -14.56 -10.87 14.52
C VAL A 127 -14.58 -12.32 15.00
N MET A 128 -13.79 -13.19 14.37
CA MET A 128 -13.68 -14.61 14.77
C MET A 128 -13.01 -14.80 16.13
N LEU A 129 -12.00 -14.00 16.46
CA LEU A 129 -11.27 -14.13 17.74
C LEU A 129 -11.90 -13.35 18.91
N ASN A 130 -12.77 -12.37 18.63
CA ASN A 130 -13.48 -11.61 19.66
C ASN A 130 -14.18 -12.50 20.72
N PRO A 131 -14.95 -13.55 20.35
CA PRO A 131 -15.63 -14.41 21.34
C PRO A 131 -14.69 -15.30 22.18
N ALA A 132 -13.48 -15.59 21.70
CA ALA A 132 -12.55 -16.50 22.40
C ALA A 132 -11.57 -15.76 23.32
N VAL A 133 -11.25 -14.51 23.00
CA VAL A 133 -10.13 -13.78 23.61
C VAL A 133 -10.57 -12.53 24.38
N HIS A 134 -11.85 -12.14 24.30
CA HIS A 134 -12.39 -10.93 24.93
C HIS A 134 -11.51 -9.71 24.64
N PHE A 135 -11.27 -9.44 23.36
CA PHE A 135 -10.54 -8.24 22.95
C PHE A 135 -11.31 -6.96 23.34
N PHE A 136 -12.65 -7.02 23.39
CA PHE A 136 -13.57 -5.92 23.74
C PHE A 136 -14.82 -6.45 24.47
N GLU A 137 -15.48 -5.62 25.29
CA GLU A 137 -16.79 -5.93 25.89
C GLU A 137 -17.96 -5.76 24.90
N THR A 138 -17.76 -5.01 23.82
CA THR A 138 -18.80 -4.76 22.79
C THR A 138 -18.80 -5.83 21.70
N PRO A 139 -19.97 -6.43 21.36
CA PRO A 139 -20.08 -7.37 20.25
C PRO A 139 -19.82 -6.66 18.93
N ALA A 140 -18.73 -7.02 18.23
CA ALA A 140 -18.50 -6.58 16.85
C ALA A 140 -19.61 -7.16 15.94
N PRO A 141 -20.60 -6.37 15.51
CA PRO A 141 -21.70 -6.90 14.73
C PRO A 141 -21.22 -7.09 13.30
N TRP A 142 -21.55 -8.23 12.68
CA TRP A 142 -21.32 -8.47 11.26
C TRP A 142 -21.83 -7.34 10.34
N GLY A 143 -22.78 -6.52 10.82
CA GLY A 143 -23.29 -5.33 10.12
C GLY A 143 -22.27 -4.19 9.96
N GLU A 144 -21.34 -4.01 10.90
CA GLU A 144 -20.30 -2.96 10.78
C GLU A 144 -19.23 -3.32 9.76
N VAL A 145 -18.89 -4.61 9.64
CA VAL A 145 -17.97 -5.11 8.61
C VAL A 145 -18.52 -4.81 7.21
N LEU A 146 -19.81 -5.06 6.99
CA LEU A 146 -20.44 -4.81 5.69
C LEU A 146 -20.56 -3.31 5.38
N ALA A 147 -20.81 -2.49 6.39
CA ALA A 147 -20.84 -1.03 6.27
C ALA A 147 -19.44 -0.41 6.05
N ALA A 148 -18.37 -1.10 6.48
CA ALA A 148 -16.99 -0.65 6.28
C ALA A 148 -16.47 -0.91 4.86
N VAL A 149 -17.07 -1.83 4.09
CA VAL A 149 -16.62 -2.20 2.73
C VAL A 149 -16.43 -0.99 1.80
N PRO A 150 -17.37 -0.03 1.68
CA PRO A 150 -17.19 1.14 0.80
C PRO A 150 -16.04 2.05 1.26
N ALA A 151 -15.85 2.19 2.57
CA ALA A 151 -14.77 2.97 3.15
C ALA A 151 -13.40 2.30 2.92
N VAL A 152 -13.32 0.98 3.05
CA VAL A 152 -12.10 0.21 2.76
C VAL A 152 -11.73 0.31 1.28
N LEU A 153 -12.71 0.21 0.38
CA LEU A 153 -12.48 0.32 -1.07
C LEU A 153 -11.95 1.70 -1.46
N THR A 154 -12.57 2.78 -0.95
CA THR A 154 -12.13 4.15 -1.23
C THR A 154 -10.75 4.43 -0.64
N ALA A 155 -10.49 4.00 0.60
CA ALA A 155 -9.18 4.15 1.23
C ALA A 155 -8.08 3.35 0.50
N SER A 156 -8.41 2.15 0.03
CA SER A 156 -7.49 1.32 -0.75
C SER A 156 -7.17 1.94 -2.11
N ALA A 157 -8.16 2.55 -2.78
CA ALA A 157 -7.95 3.28 -4.02
C ALA A 157 -7.05 4.51 -3.83
N MET A 158 -7.25 5.28 -2.76
CA MET A 158 -6.40 6.42 -2.40
C MET A 158 -4.97 5.97 -2.11
N THR A 159 -4.80 4.90 -1.33
CA THR A 159 -3.50 4.30 -0.99
C THR A 159 -2.78 3.76 -2.23
N ALA A 160 -3.51 3.19 -3.19
CA ALA A 160 -2.96 2.75 -4.45
C ALA A 160 -2.49 3.93 -5.33
N GLY A 161 -3.21 5.04 -5.37
CA GLY A 161 -2.72 6.25 -6.06
C GLY A 161 -1.47 6.83 -5.41
N LEU A 162 -1.43 6.83 -4.08
CA LEU A 162 -0.30 7.25 -3.26
C LEU A 162 0.98 6.44 -3.52
N SER A 163 0.84 5.14 -3.72
CA SER A 163 1.93 4.22 -4.02
C SER A 163 2.77 4.60 -5.25
N LEU A 164 2.26 5.48 -6.11
CA LEU A 164 2.93 5.90 -7.34
C LEU A 164 3.91 7.07 -7.12
N ILE A 165 3.82 7.81 -6.02
CA ILE A 165 4.70 8.97 -5.76
C ILE A 165 6.19 8.56 -5.68
N PRO A 166 6.58 7.45 -5.00
CA PRO A 166 7.97 7.00 -4.93
C PRO A 166 8.64 6.80 -6.30
N LEU A 167 7.86 6.52 -7.35
CA LEU A 167 8.35 6.42 -8.73
C LEU A 167 9.13 7.68 -9.15
N PHE A 168 8.64 8.87 -8.78
CA PHE A 168 9.26 10.14 -9.15
C PHE A 168 10.69 10.25 -8.64
N PHE A 169 10.84 10.03 -7.33
CA PHE A 169 12.12 10.12 -6.64
C PHE A 169 13.08 9.04 -7.12
N GLY A 170 12.57 7.83 -7.32
CA GLY A 170 13.32 6.69 -7.82
C GLY A 170 13.89 6.90 -9.22
N MET A 171 13.08 7.40 -10.16
CA MET A 171 13.53 7.67 -11.53
C MET A 171 14.47 8.87 -11.63
N ARG A 172 14.33 9.89 -10.78
CA ARG A 172 15.20 11.07 -10.80
C ARG A 172 16.62 10.75 -10.33
N LYS A 173 16.77 9.84 -9.37
CA LYS A 173 18.09 9.42 -8.83
C LYS A 173 18.59 8.08 -9.39
N LYS A 174 17.82 7.40 -10.25
CA LYS A 174 18.11 6.05 -10.79
C LYS A 174 18.53 5.06 -9.69
N SER A 175 17.86 5.13 -8.53
CA SER A 175 18.26 4.40 -7.33
C SER A 175 17.10 3.65 -6.70
N THR A 176 17.33 2.36 -6.46
CA THR A 176 16.39 1.46 -5.79
C THR A 176 16.19 1.88 -4.33
N ALA A 177 17.28 2.21 -3.64
CA ALA A 177 17.26 2.67 -2.25
C ALA A 177 16.41 3.93 -2.06
N THR A 178 16.53 4.93 -2.95
CA THR A 178 15.78 6.19 -2.86
C THR A 178 14.27 5.98 -3.01
N THR A 179 13.87 4.97 -3.77
CA THR A 179 12.45 4.64 -4.00
C THR A 179 11.84 4.03 -2.75
N ILE A 180 12.56 3.10 -2.13
CA ILE A 180 12.10 2.44 -0.90
C ILE A 180 12.03 3.48 0.23
N THR A 181 13.07 4.29 0.43
CA THR A 181 13.07 5.31 1.50
C THR A 181 11.97 6.35 1.29
N SER A 182 11.73 6.80 0.06
CA SER A 182 10.62 7.72 -0.23
C SER A 182 9.25 7.09 0.06
N SER A 183 9.10 5.79 -0.20
CA SER A 183 7.86 5.04 0.10
C SER A 183 7.61 4.96 1.60
N VAL A 184 8.66 4.73 2.39
CA VAL A 184 8.57 4.73 3.86
C VAL A 184 8.16 6.10 4.37
N ILE A 185 8.85 7.17 3.94
CA ILE A 185 8.57 8.55 4.37
C ILE A 185 7.13 8.95 4.05
N ILE A 186 6.66 8.66 2.83
CA ILE A 186 5.29 9.02 2.41
C ILE A 186 4.27 8.19 3.19
N GLY A 187 4.52 6.89 3.36
CA GLY A 187 3.65 6.00 4.13
C GLY A 187 3.51 6.46 5.58
N THR A 188 4.61 6.79 6.25
CA THR A 188 4.60 7.24 7.65
C THR A 188 4.01 8.62 7.81
N LEU A 189 4.34 9.58 6.94
CA LEU A 189 3.85 10.95 7.03
C LEU A 189 2.33 11.03 6.90
N LEU A 190 1.74 10.26 5.99
CA LEU A 190 0.28 10.30 5.74
C LEU A 190 -0.54 9.59 6.81
N ASN A 191 0.06 8.61 7.47
CA ASN A 191 -0.56 7.92 8.60
C ASN A 191 -0.10 8.49 9.95
N ALA A 192 0.59 9.64 9.95
CA ALA A 192 0.93 10.33 11.19
C ALA A 192 -0.37 10.80 11.87
N THR A 193 -0.51 10.41 13.12
CA THR A 193 -1.65 10.75 13.97
C THR A 193 -1.22 11.82 14.97
N VAL A 194 -1.94 12.93 15.02
CA VAL A 194 -1.77 13.94 16.07
C VAL A 194 -2.92 13.76 17.05
N SER A 195 -2.60 13.60 18.33
CA SER A 195 -3.57 13.45 19.41
C SER A 195 -3.40 14.59 20.40
N ASP A 196 -4.51 15.26 20.73
CA ASP A 196 -4.57 16.34 21.73
C ASP A 196 -5.13 15.82 23.08
N GLY A 197 -4.93 14.52 23.36
CA GLY A 197 -5.39 13.86 24.59
C GLY A 197 -6.88 13.48 24.63
N SER A 198 -7.74 14.08 23.81
CA SER A 198 -9.18 13.79 23.74
C SER A 198 -9.67 13.25 22.39
N SER A 199 -9.00 13.61 21.30
CA SER A 199 -9.30 13.13 19.95
C SER A 199 -8.01 12.95 19.16
N SER A 200 -7.89 11.82 18.47
CA SER A 200 -6.80 11.53 17.56
C SER A 200 -7.28 11.76 16.13
N VAL A 201 -6.60 12.65 15.40
CA VAL A 201 -6.88 12.90 13.99
C VAL A 201 -5.69 12.41 13.18
N SER A 202 -5.94 11.43 12.33
CA SER A 202 -4.97 10.97 11.34
C SER A 202 -5.02 11.89 10.12
N MET A 203 -3.87 12.27 9.54
CA MET A 203 -3.86 13.04 8.28
C MET A 203 -4.62 12.35 7.15
N PHE A 204 -4.65 11.01 7.16
CA PHE A 204 -5.44 10.22 6.21
C PHE A 204 -6.96 10.37 6.40
N GLN A 205 -7.43 10.63 7.62
CA GLN A 205 -8.86 10.70 7.94
C GLN A 205 -9.49 11.99 7.41
N LEU A 206 -8.66 13.02 7.19
CA LEU A 206 -9.01 14.21 6.42
C LEU A 206 -9.04 13.87 4.93
N ILE A 207 -10.24 13.58 4.40
CA ILE A 207 -10.43 13.06 3.03
C ILE A 207 -9.75 13.92 1.95
N GLY A 208 -9.59 15.22 2.17
CA GLY A 208 -8.89 16.13 1.26
C GLY A 208 -7.40 15.80 1.07
N VAL A 209 -6.70 15.35 2.11
CA VAL A 209 -5.24 15.10 2.05
C VAL A 209 -4.90 13.87 1.19
N PRO A 210 -5.51 12.68 1.38
CA PRO A 210 -5.29 11.53 0.50
C PRO A 210 -5.71 11.80 -0.95
N ILE A 211 -6.76 12.59 -1.19
CA ILE A 211 -7.20 12.94 -2.56
C ILE A 211 -6.14 13.77 -3.26
N VAL A 212 -5.63 14.83 -2.64
CA VAL A 212 -4.58 15.68 -3.22
C VAL A 212 -3.35 14.84 -3.53
N PHE A 213 -2.92 14.00 -2.61
CA PHE A 213 -1.77 13.14 -2.84
C PHE A 213 -2.01 12.04 -3.88
N CYS A 214 -3.23 11.50 -3.99
CA CYS A 214 -3.60 10.55 -5.05
C CYS A 214 -3.51 11.22 -6.43
N VAL A 215 -4.05 12.43 -6.57
CA VAL A 215 -3.94 13.24 -7.79
C VAL A 215 -2.48 13.54 -8.11
N LEU A 216 -1.67 13.89 -7.11
CA LEU A 216 -0.23 14.08 -7.27
C LEU A 216 0.48 12.79 -7.72
N GLY A 217 0.12 11.63 -7.15
CA GLY A 217 0.66 10.32 -7.56
C GLY A 217 0.35 9.97 -9.00
N VAL A 218 -0.89 10.22 -9.45
CA VAL A 218 -1.30 10.03 -10.85
C VAL A 218 -0.61 11.04 -11.78
N ALA A 219 -0.50 12.31 -11.38
CA ALA A 219 0.21 13.33 -12.13
C ALA A 219 1.70 13.00 -12.28
N VAL A 220 2.32 12.48 -11.23
CA VAL A 220 3.70 11.99 -11.22
C VAL A 220 3.88 10.79 -12.15
N ALA A 221 2.98 9.81 -12.09
CA ALA A 221 2.98 8.68 -13.01
C ALA A 221 2.83 9.16 -14.46
N TYR A 222 2.01 10.20 -14.68
CA TYR A 222 1.81 10.80 -15.99
C TYR A 222 3.07 11.51 -16.52
N LEU A 223 3.69 12.35 -15.68
CA LEU A 223 4.93 13.05 -16.04
C LEU A 223 6.10 12.07 -16.28
N SER A 224 6.08 10.94 -15.58
CA SER A 224 7.10 9.89 -15.71
C SER A 224 7.12 9.28 -17.09
N TYR A 225 5.96 9.09 -17.75
CA TYR A 225 5.92 8.58 -19.12
C TYR A 225 6.08 9.68 -20.18
N ARG A 226 5.64 10.92 -19.92
CA ARG A 226 5.69 12.02 -20.89
C ARG A 226 7.13 12.42 -21.25
N ASN A 227 8.05 12.34 -20.28
CA ASN A 227 9.45 12.73 -20.47
C ASN A 227 10.36 11.62 -21.01
N ILE A 228 9.84 10.43 -21.33
CA ILE A 228 10.64 9.30 -21.82
C ILE A 228 11.23 9.58 -23.19
N ASP A 229 10.48 10.21 -24.07
CA ASP A 229 10.95 10.53 -25.43
C ASP A 229 12.05 11.62 -25.42
N ARG A 230 12.21 12.35 -24.31
CA ARG A 230 13.11 13.52 -24.23
C ARG A 230 14.40 13.25 -23.44
N LYS A 231 14.45 12.17 -22.65
CA LYS A 231 15.62 11.81 -21.83
C LYS A 231 16.59 10.83 -22.49
N ASP A 232 16.24 10.26 -23.65
CA ASP A 232 17.08 9.32 -24.41
C ASP A 232 17.83 9.98 -25.59
N VAL A 233 17.87 11.32 -25.67
CA VAL A 233 18.59 12.09 -26.73
C VAL A 233 19.91 12.71 -26.21
N ALA A 234 20.41 12.30 -25.05
CA ALA A 234 21.67 12.79 -24.48
C ALA A 234 22.56 11.64 -24.00
#